data_AF-A0A0C7G7W4-F1
#
_entry.id   AF-A0A0C7G7W4-F1
#
_cell.length_a   1.000
_cell.length_b   1.000
_cell.length_c   1.000
_cell.angle_alpha   90.00
_cell.angle_beta   90.00
_cell.angle_gamma   90.00
#
_symmetry.space_group_name_H-M   'P 1'
#
loop_
_entity.id
_entity.type
_entity.pdbx_description
1 polymer ?
#
loop_
_entity_poly.entity_id
_entity_poly.type
_entity_poly.pdbx_seq_one_letter_code
_entity_poly.pdbx_strand_id
1 'polypeptide(L)'
;MSYNIKVIKKEGQRASKWDGGETTQLYIYPENSSYEKGNFKWRISCSTIEIDKSKFTKLPNIQRKLMLLDGNLILKHENCEEVNLNKFDIHTFSGELDTISYGKGTDFNLMITNNCIGELEHIYIKSKTQIQLNEDYVDKKYKYRFICIYSLNNSFNIEIQNKRSLEIQNGEVVIIKIKINEVENLNIVNNGKTDLQIVKSTVYF
;
A
#
# COMPACT_ATOMS: atom_id res chain seq x y z
N MET A 1 -2.40 2.73 24.94
CA MET A 1 -1.91 1.55 24.20
C MET A 1 -0.74 1.99 23.34
N SER A 2 0.26 1.13 23.17
CA SER A 2 1.44 1.38 22.35
C SER A 2 1.16 1.37 20.84
N TYR A 3 0.00 0.83 20.47
CA TYR A 3 -0.47 0.81 19.10
C TYR A 3 -1.99 1.05 19.02
N ASN A 4 -2.44 1.35 17.81
CA ASN A 4 -3.85 1.35 17.42
C ASN A 4 -4.01 0.52 16.16
N ILE A 5 -4.99 -0.39 16.14
CA ILE A 5 -5.31 -1.25 15.00
C ILE A 5 -6.65 -0.81 14.43
N LYS A 6 -6.73 -0.74 13.10
CA LYS A 6 -7.97 -0.54 12.36
C LYS A 6 -8.03 -1.53 11.20
N VAL A 7 -9.16 -2.20 11.02
CA VAL A 7 -9.44 -3.01 9.83
C VAL A 7 -10.42 -2.25 8.95
N ILE A 8 -10.07 -2.06 7.69
CA ILE A 8 -10.95 -1.49 6.67
C ILE A 8 -11.50 -2.64 5.84
N LYS A 9 -12.76 -2.96 6.10
CA LYS A 9 -13.51 -3.94 5.32
C LYS A 9 -13.71 -3.47 3.89
N LYS A 10 -13.90 -4.42 2.97
CA LYS A 10 -14.11 -4.12 1.55
C LYS A 10 -15.29 -3.16 1.32
N GLU A 11 -16.38 -3.32 2.05
CA GLU A 11 -17.58 -2.47 1.92
C GLU A 11 -17.35 -1.04 2.42
N GLY A 12 -16.33 -0.83 3.25
CA GLY A 12 -15.94 0.50 3.75
C GLY A 12 -14.97 1.24 2.83
N GLN A 13 -14.46 0.60 1.78
CA GLN A 13 -13.52 1.19 0.83
C GLN A 13 -14.27 2.02 -0.22
N ARG A 14 -13.66 3.14 -0.64
CA ARG A 14 -14.27 4.07 -1.58
C ARG A 14 -13.65 3.91 -2.96
N ALA A 15 -14.47 3.61 -3.96
CA ALA A 15 -14.07 3.57 -5.36
C ALA A 15 -14.38 4.89 -6.06
N SER A 16 -13.51 5.29 -6.99
CA SER A 16 -13.68 6.44 -7.87
C SER A 16 -13.17 6.11 -9.26
N LYS A 17 -13.95 6.45 -10.29
CA LYS A 17 -13.54 6.29 -11.69
C LYS A 17 -12.73 7.50 -12.16
N TRP A 18 -11.84 7.24 -13.10
CA TRP A 18 -11.05 8.24 -13.81
C TRP A 18 -10.91 7.79 -15.28
N ASP A 19 -10.43 8.67 -16.14
CA ASP A 19 -10.44 8.43 -17.60
C ASP A 19 -9.75 7.13 -18.03
N GLY A 20 -8.79 6.63 -17.23
CA GLY A 20 -8.05 5.40 -17.52
C GLY A 20 -8.49 4.15 -16.77
N GLY A 21 -9.46 4.22 -15.86
CA GLY A 21 -9.98 3.07 -15.11
C GLY A 21 -10.63 3.43 -13.77
N GLU A 22 -10.41 2.61 -12.75
CA GLU A 22 -10.99 2.79 -11.42
C GLU A 22 -9.91 2.80 -10.34
N THR A 23 -10.15 3.50 -9.24
CA THR A 23 -9.28 3.48 -8.07
C THR A 23 -10.11 3.22 -6.82
N THR A 24 -9.74 2.18 -6.07
CA THR A 24 -10.26 1.89 -4.73
C THR A 24 -9.30 2.44 -3.69
N GLN A 25 -9.73 3.45 -2.94
CA GLN A 25 -9.00 3.95 -1.78
C GLN A 25 -9.12 2.97 -0.61
N LEU A 26 -7.99 2.41 -0.21
CA LEU A 26 -7.90 1.49 0.93
C LEU A 26 -7.79 2.27 2.25
N TYR A 27 -6.96 3.31 2.28
CA TYR A 27 -6.80 4.18 3.44
C TYR A 27 -6.16 5.52 3.07
N ILE A 28 -6.52 6.57 3.82
CA ILE A 28 -5.95 7.92 3.70
C ILE A 28 -5.69 8.47 5.09
N TYR A 29 -4.56 9.16 5.27
CA TYR A 29 -4.20 9.74 6.55
C TYR A 29 -3.86 11.23 6.42
N PRO A 30 -4.34 12.10 7.33
CA PRO A 30 -5.39 11.86 8.32
C PRO A 30 -6.72 11.35 7.73
N GLU A 31 -7.55 10.69 8.54
CA GLU A 31 -8.78 10.02 8.02
C GLU A 31 -9.84 11.00 7.51
N ASN A 32 -9.77 12.27 7.91
CA ASN A 32 -10.63 13.36 7.44
C ASN A 32 -10.08 14.07 6.19
N SER A 33 -8.96 13.62 5.63
CA SER A 33 -8.39 14.15 4.40
C SER A 33 -9.19 13.72 3.16
N SER A 34 -9.01 14.47 2.08
CA SER A 34 -9.58 14.22 0.76
C SER A 34 -8.45 14.14 -0.27
N TYR A 35 -8.52 13.12 -1.13
CA TYR A 35 -7.64 12.99 -2.28
C TYR A 35 -7.79 14.19 -3.24
N GLU A 36 -9.03 14.58 -3.54
CA GLU A 36 -9.34 15.70 -4.44
C GLU A 36 -8.78 17.03 -3.94
N LYS A 37 -8.74 17.23 -2.61
CA LYS A 37 -8.15 18.43 -1.98
C LYS A 37 -6.64 18.34 -1.80
N GLY A 38 -6.03 17.18 -2.04
CA GLY A 38 -4.59 16.95 -1.82
C GLY A 38 -4.13 17.16 -0.36
N ASN A 39 -5.03 17.15 0.61
CA ASN A 39 -4.74 17.54 1.99
C ASN A 39 -4.44 16.34 2.92
N PHE A 40 -3.80 15.31 2.37
CA PHE A 40 -3.39 14.10 3.09
C PHE A 40 -1.86 14.07 3.27
N LYS A 41 -1.38 13.37 4.30
CA LYS A 41 0.03 13.07 4.49
C LYS A 41 0.47 11.87 3.67
N TRP A 42 -0.36 10.84 3.65
CA TRP A 42 -0.16 9.65 2.83
C TRP A 42 -1.50 8.96 2.52
N ARG A 43 -1.49 8.15 1.46
CA ARG A 43 -2.65 7.41 0.96
C ARG A 43 -2.19 6.10 0.35
N ILE A 44 -2.96 5.04 0.56
CA ILE A 44 -2.82 3.77 -0.16
C ILE A 44 -4.11 3.45 -0.92
N SER A 45 -3.95 2.94 -2.14
CA SER A 45 -5.07 2.56 -3.01
C SER A 45 -4.69 1.42 -3.93
N CYS A 46 -5.69 0.69 -4.40
CA CYS A 46 -5.57 -0.20 -5.55
C CYS A 46 -6.23 0.45 -6.76
N SER A 47 -5.61 0.40 -7.93
CA SER A 47 -6.15 1.01 -9.16
C SER A 47 -6.19 -0.02 -10.28
N THR A 48 -7.28 -0.05 -11.06
CA THR A 48 -7.34 -0.75 -12.35
C THR A 48 -7.06 0.25 -13.47
N ILE A 49 -6.21 -0.15 -14.42
CA ILE A 49 -5.94 0.57 -15.66
C ILE A 49 -6.57 -0.25 -16.78
N GLU A 50 -7.61 0.30 -17.39
CA GLU A 50 -8.54 -0.42 -18.27
C GLU A 50 -8.38 -0.06 -19.76
N ILE A 51 -7.65 1.02 -20.04
CA ILE A 51 -7.33 1.47 -21.40
C ILE A 51 -5.83 1.38 -21.67
N ASP A 52 -5.46 1.10 -22.92
CA ASP A 52 -4.07 0.83 -23.28
C ASP A 52 -3.15 2.05 -23.19
N LYS A 53 -3.68 3.27 -23.22
CA LYS A 53 -2.91 4.49 -23.04
C LYS A 53 -3.65 5.39 -22.07
N SER A 54 -3.10 5.59 -20.88
CA SER A 54 -3.71 6.43 -19.85
C SER A 54 -2.76 7.52 -19.39
N LYS A 55 -3.31 8.67 -18.98
CA LYS A 55 -2.53 9.75 -18.37
C LYS A 55 -2.77 9.76 -16.87
N PHE A 56 -1.69 9.78 -16.10
CA PHE A 56 -1.78 9.88 -14.65
C PHE A 56 -2.02 11.33 -14.25
N THR A 57 -2.88 11.53 -13.25
CA THR A 57 -3.11 12.85 -12.65
C THR A 57 -1.82 13.39 -12.03
N LYS A 58 -1.47 14.64 -12.35
CA LYS A 58 -0.38 15.35 -11.68
C LYS A 58 -0.75 15.66 -10.23
N LEU A 59 0.16 15.36 -9.32
CA LEU A 59 0.02 15.55 -7.88
C LEU A 59 1.27 16.28 -7.35
N PRO A 60 1.24 17.63 -7.33
CA PRO A 60 2.30 18.45 -6.73
C PRO A 60 2.65 18.01 -5.32
N ASN A 61 3.95 17.95 -4.99
CA ASN A 61 4.50 17.59 -3.68
C ASN A 61 4.16 16.18 -3.17
N ILE A 62 3.74 15.28 -4.06
CA ILE A 62 3.47 13.88 -3.73
C ILE A 62 4.51 12.99 -4.40
N GLN A 63 5.18 12.16 -3.62
CA GLN A 63 5.94 11.02 -4.14
C GLN A 63 5.03 9.81 -4.24
N ARG A 64 5.12 9.07 -5.35
CA ARG A 64 4.37 7.84 -5.61
C ARG A 64 5.32 6.66 -5.57
N LYS A 65 4.93 5.59 -4.88
CA LYS A 65 5.47 4.24 -5.03
C LYS A 65 4.36 3.36 -5.57
N LEU A 66 4.55 2.87 -6.79
CA LEU A 66 3.57 2.04 -7.50
C LEU A 66 4.11 0.62 -7.60
N MET A 67 3.34 -0.36 -7.13
CA MET A 67 3.60 -1.78 -7.32
C MET A 67 2.60 -2.35 -8.31
N LEU A 68 3.06 -2.97 -9.39
CA LEU A 68 2.15 -3.66 -10.31
C LEU A 68 1.69 -4.99 -9.68
N LEU A 69 0.39 -5.21 -9.54
CA LEU A 69 -0.18 -6.44 -8.96
C LEU A 69 -0.60 -7.45 -10.02
N ASP A 70 -0.98 -6.98 -11.20
CA ASP A 70 -1.39 -7.82 -12.32
C ASP A 70 -1.32 -7.07 -13.65
N GLY A 71 -1.17 -7.80 -14.75
CA GLY A 71 -1.02 -7.22 -16.10
C GLY A 71 0.42 -6.84 -16.45
N ASN A 72 0.56 -5.95 -17.44
CA ASN A 72 1.84 -5.42 -17.89
C ASN A 72 1.69 -3.91 -18.09
N LEU A 73 2.64 -3.13 -17.56
CA LEU A 73 2.57 -1.68 -17.61
C LEU A 73 3.91 -1.09 -18.01
N ILE A 74 3.90 -0.16 -18.96
CA ILE A 74 5.05 0.67 -19.30
C ILE A 74 4.73 2.09 -18.84
N LEU A 75 5.57 2.67 -17.98
CA LEU A 75 5.45 4.06 -17.55
C LEU A 75 6.44 4.93 -18.31
N LYS A 76 5.95 6.05 -18.84
CA LYS A 76 6.76 7.07 -19.50
C LYS A 76 6.61 8.38 -18.75
N HIS A 77 7.69 8.82 -18.13
CA HIS A 77 7.78 10.15 -17.52
C HIS A 77 8.34 11.16 -18.52
N GLU A 78 7.96 12.42 -18.36
CA GLU A 78 8.49 13.52 -19.17
C GLU A 78 10.03 13.54 -19.19
N ASN A 79 10.60 13.57 -20.39
CA ASN A 79 12.05 13.62 -20.64
C ASN A 79 12.87 12.48 -20.00
N CYS A 80 12.25 11.35 -19.69
CA CYS A 80 12.90 10.17 -19.11
C CYS A 80 12.71 8.93 -19.98
N GLU A 81 13.53 7.91 -19.74
CA GLU A 81 13.36 6.59 -20.34
C GLU A 81 12.07 5.90 -19.87
N GLU A 82 11.61 4.95 -20.67
CA GLU A 82 10.44 4.13 -20.36
C GLU A 82 10.78 3.11 -19.27
N VAL A 83 9.86 2.93 -18.32
CA VAL A 83 9.99 1.99 -17.21
C VAL A 83 9.00 0.86 -17.43
N ASN A 84 9.51 -0.33 -17.72
CA ASN A 84 8.69 -1.54 -17.83
C ASN A 84 8.48 -2.13 -16.44
N LEU A 85 7.22 -2.39 -16.08
CA LEU A 85 6.84 -3.01 -14.82
C LEU A 85 6.25 -4.39 -15.07
N ASN A 86 6.84 -5.38 -14.43
CA ASN A 86 6.29 -6.72 -14.25
C ASN A 86 5.57 -6.81 -12.91
N LYS A 87 4.87 -7.93 -12.71
CA LYS A 87 4.16 -8.21 -11.46
C LYS A 87 5.12 -8.16 -10.26
N PHE A 88 4.73 -7.37 -9.28
CA PHE A 88 5.40 -6.99 -8.03
C PHE A 88 6.62 -6.06 -8.18
N ASP A 89 6.94 -5.59 -9.38
CA ASP A 89 7.91 -4.51 -9.55
C ASP A 89 7.37 -3.24 -8.90
N ILE A 90 8.24 -2.57 -8.14
CA ILE A 90 7.95 -1.29 -7.48
C ILE A 90 8.71 -0.19 -8.20
N HIS A 91 8.00 0.86 -8.57
CA HIS A 91 8.60 2.07 -9.13
C HIS A 91 8.27 3.30 -8.30
N THR A 92 9.30 4.08 -7.98
CA THR A 92 9.18 5.32 -7.21
C THR A 92 9.38 6.51 -8.15
N PHE A 93 8.43 7.43 -8.15
CA PHE A 93 8.49 8.62 -9.00
C PHE A 93 7.75 9.81 -8.37
N SER A 94 8.10 11.01 -8.83
CA SER A 94 7.40 12.22 -8.43
C SER A 94 6.02 12.28 -9.09
N GLY A 95 4.98 12.58 -8.30
CA GLY A 95 3.63 12.83 -8.77
C GLY A 95 3.51 14.10 -9.62
N GLU A 96 4.52 14.97 -9.61
CA GLU A 96 4.53 16.20 -10.42
C GLU A 96 4.81 15.92 -11.90
N LEU A 97 5.46 14.80 -12.21
CA LEU A 97 5.86 14.43 -13.56
C LEU A 97 4.63 14.14 -14.43
N ASP A 98 4.60 14.68 -15.65
CA ASP A 98 3.72 14.17 -16.68
C ASP A 98 4.04 12.69 -16.92
N THR A 99 3.12 11.81 -16.53
CA THR A 99 3.30 10.37 -16.60
C THR A 99 2.20 9.77 -17.46
N ILE A 100 2.60 9.03 -18.48
CA ILE A 100 1.72 8.24 -19.35
C ILE A 100 1.99 6.77 -19.07
N SER A 101 0.94 5.97 -18.97
CA SER A 101 1.06 4.52 -18.94
C SER A 101 0.63 3.91 -20.27
N TYR A 102 1.31 2.82 -20.65
CA TYR A 102 0.90 1.95 -21.74
C TYR A 102 0.61 0.54 -21.23
N GLY A 103 -0.47 -0.08 -21.72
CA GLY A 103 -0.97 -1.37 -21.27
C GLY A 103 -2.05 -1.27 -20.19
N LYS A 104 -2.47 -2.44 -19.71
CA LYS A 104 -3.55 -2.61 -18.72
C LYS A 104 -3.04 -3.42 -17.55
N GLY A 105 -3.58 -3.15 -16.38
CA GLY A 105 -3.17 -3.86 -15.17
C GLY A 105 -3.88 -3.38 -13.92
N THR A 106 -3.50 -3.98 -12.81
CA THR A 106 -3.91 -3.54 -11.47
C THR A 106 -2.66 -3.13 -10.71
N ASP A 107 -2.66 -1.96 -10.08
CA ASP A 107 -1.56 -1.49 -9.24
C ASP A 107 -1.98 -1.28 -7.78
N PHE A 108 -1.00 -1.38 -6.88
CA PHE A 108 -1.07 -0.84 -5.53
C PHE A 108 -0.22 0.43 -5.49
N ASN A 109 -0.79 1.51 -5.00
CA ASN A 109 -0.17 2.83 -5.05
C ASN A 109 -0.08 3.43 -3.65
N LEU A 110 1.13 3.69 -3.19
CA LEU A 110 1.44 4.47 -2.01
C LEU A 110 1.81 5.90 -2.44
N MET A 111 1.02 6.86 -1.99
CA MET A 111 1.28 8.28 -2.16
C MET A 111 1.72 8.87 -0.83
N ILE A 112 2.82 9.60 -0.79
CA ILE A 112 3.35 10.25 0.42
C ILE A 112 3.76 11.69 0.13
N THR A 113 3.59 12.56 1.13
CA THR A 113 4.11 13.94 1.13
C THR A 113 5.55 13.99 1.65
N ASN A 114 6.25 15.11 1.44
CA ASN A 114 7.64 15.31 1.86
C ASN A 114 7.93 15.13 3.37
N ASN A 115 6.90 15.14 4.21
CA ASN A 115 7.02 14.93 5.66
C ASN A 115 6.90 13.46 6.07
N CYS A 116 6.76 12.56 5.11
CA CYS A 116 6.67 11.13 5.32
C CYS A 116 7.71 10.41 4.46
N ILE A 117 8.17 9.27 4.96
CA ILE A 117 8.82 8.26 4.11
C ILE A 117 7.97 7.00 4.16
N GLY A 118 8.03 6.20 3.11
CA GLY A 118 7.33 4.93 3.12
C GLY A 118 7.84 3.94 2.11
N GLU A 119 7.61 2.68 2.39
CA GLU A 119 8.06 1.54 1.61
C GLU A 119 6.88 0.63 1.27
N LEU A 120 7.06 -0.12 0.18
CA LEU A 120 6.17 -1.19 -0.26
C LEU A 120 6.96 -2.49 -0.33
N GLU A 121 6.32 -3.57 0.07
CA GLU A 121 6.87 -4.91 0.01
C GLU A 121 5.78 -5.89 -0.43
N HIS A 122 6.07 -6.73 -1.41
CA HIS A 122 5.30 -7.93 -1.66
C HIS A 122 5.83 -9.03 -0.74
N ILE A 123 4.92 -9.71 -0.05
CA ILE A 123 5.31 -10.80 0.86
C ILE A 123 4.50 -12.04 0.49
N TYR A 124 5.24 -13.12 0.24
CA TYR A 124 4.70 -14.45 0.02
C TYR A 124 4.87 -15.31 1.28
N ILE A 125 3.79 -15.94 1.73
CA ILE A 125 3.75 -16.74 2.96
C ILE A 125 3.16 -18.11 2.62
N LYS A 126 3.95 -19.17 2.83
CA LYS A 126 3.51 -20.54 2.55
C LYS A 126 2.29 -20.93 3.37
N SER A 127 1.44 -21.79 2.82
CA SER A 127 0.33 -22.39 3.56
C SER A 127 0.76 -22.98 4.89
N LYS A 128 -0.06 -22.81 5.92
CA LYS A 128 0.18 -23.32 7.29
C LYS A 128 1.52 -22.86 7.91
N THR A 129 1.98 -21.68 7.54
CA THR A 129 3.18 -21.07 8.14
C THR A 129 2.87 -19.69 8.70
N GLN A 130 3.82 -19.17 9.47
CA GLN A 130 3.81 -17.79 9.94
C GLN A 130 5.15 -17.14 9.66
N ILE A 131 5.12 -15.82 9.56
CA ILE A 131 6.32 -14.99 9.54
C ILE A 131 6.22 -13.95 10.64
N GLN A 132 7.36 -13.58 11.20
CA GLN A 132 7.48 -12.40 12.04
C GLN A 132 7.93 -11.24 11.16
N LEU A 133 7.21 -10.12 11.22
CA LEU A 133 7.64 -8.88 10.61
C LEU A 133 8.68 -8.23 11.55
N ASN A 134 9.94 -8.38 11.18
CA ASN A 134 11.04 -7.65 11.81
C ASN A 134 11.17 -6.27 11.16
N GLU A 135 11.59 -5.30 11.95
CA GLU A 135 11.75 -3.93 11.49
C GLU A 135 13.19 -3.50 11.72
N ASP A 136 13.84 -3.12 10.63
CA ASP A 136 15.16 -2.52 10.68
C ASP A 136 15.04 -1.06 11.18
N TYR A 137 16.06 -0.67 11.94
CA TYR A 137 16.23 0.61 12.62
C TYR A 137 15.57 1.83 11.94
N VAL A 138 14.87 2.64 12.73
CA VAL A 138 14.12 3.81 12.27
C VAL A 138 14.75 5.09 12.79
N ASP A 139 14.85 6.09 11.92
CA ASP A 139 15.27 7.45 12.26
C ASP A 139 14.36 8.04 13.37
N LYS A 140 14.97 8.38 14.50
CA LYS A 140 14.29 8.92 15.71
C LYS A 140 13.58 10.25 15.47
N LYS A 141 13.74 10.88 14.30
CA LYS A 141 13.01 12.12 13.96
C LYS A 141 11.50 11.91 13.80
N TYR A 142 11.06 10.70 13.42
CA TYR A 142 9.64 10.39 13.25
C TYR A 142 9.03 9.98 14.58
N LYS A 143 7.73 10.23 14.74
CA LYS A 143 7.01 9.94 16.00
C LYS A 143 6.22 8.64 15.93
N TYR A 144 5.69 8.32 14.75
CA TYR A 144 4.82 7.17 14.53
C TYR A 144 5.19 6.41 13.26
N ARG A 145 4.73 5.17 13.24
CA ARG A 145 4.85 4.26 12.11
C ARG A 145 3.52 3.59 11.80
N PHE A 146 3.16 3.71 10.52
CA PHE A 146 2.23 2.97 9.69
C PHE A 146 2.70 1.55 9.38
N ILE A 147 2.03 0.47 9.80
CA ILE A 147 2.04 -0.80 9.04
C ILE A 147 0.67 -0.98 8.42
N CYS A 148 0.63 -1.12 7.10
CA CYS A 148 -0.57 -1.45 6.35
C CYS A 148 -0.37 -2.81 5.68
N ILE A 149 -1.29 -3.75 5.88
CA ILE A 149 -1.22 -5.06 5.22
C ILE A 149 -2.52 -5.28 4.47
N TYR A 150 -2.41 -5.43 3.15
CA TYR A 150 -3.52 -5.70 2.25
C TYR A 150 -3.43 -7.13 1.73
N SER A 151 -4.53 -7.88 1.83
CA SER A 151 -4.59 -9.24 1.28
C SER A 151 -4.84 -9.22 -0.23
N LEU A 152 -4.02 -9.96 -0.99
CA LEU A 152 -4.19 -10.12 -2.44
C LEU A 152 -5.04 -11.33 -2.83
N ASN A 153 -5.09 -12.38 -2.01
CA ASN A 153 -5.71 -13.65 -2.43
C ASN A 153 -6.48 -14.43 -1.36
N ASN A 154 -6.05 -14.42 -0.09
CA ASN A 154 -6.61 -15.28 0.96
C ASN A 154 -6.76 -14.53 2.29
N SER A 155 -7.60 -15.01 3.19
CA SER A 155 -7.60 -14.47 4.56
C SER A 155 -6.29 -14.83 5.29
N PHE A 156 -5.93 -14.00 6.25
CA PHE A 156 -4.77 -14.22 7.11
C PHE A 156 -5.04 -13.70 8.52
N ASN A 157 -4.23 -14.13 9.45
CA ASN A 157 -4.32 -13.72 10.84
C ASN A 157 -3.14 -12.82 11.20
N ILE A 158 -3.40 -11.75 11.95
CA ILE A 158 -2.34 -10.97 12.61
C ILE A 158 -2.33 -11.26 14.10
N GLU A 159 -1.12 -11.36 14.65
CA GLU A 159 -0.90 -11.51 16.09
C GLU A 159 0.12 -10.48 16.55
N ILE A 160 -0.24 -9.67 17.56
CA ILE A 160 0.61 -8.60 18.09
C ILE A 160 0.93 -8.90 19.54
N GLN A 161 2.22 -8.89 19.92
CA GLN A 161 2.70 -9.23 21.28
C GLN A 161 2.20 -10.61 21.79
N ASN A 162 2.02 -11.58 20.90
CA ASN A 162 1.45 -12.90 21.24
C ASN A 162 0.06 -12.80 21.91
N LYS A 163 -0.71 -11.75 21.61
CA LYS A 163 -2.10 -11.59 22.06
C LYS A 163 -3.07 -12.20 21.04
N ARG A 164 -4.37 -11.99 21.30
CA ARG A 164 -5.47 -12.47 20.46
C ARG A 164 -5.23 -12.18 18.98
N SER A 165 -5.39 -13.23 18.18
CA SER A 165 -5.34 -13.20 16.73
C SER A 165 -6.53 -12.43 16.14
N LEU A 166 -6.28 -11.61 15.13
CA LEU A 166 -7.30 -10.92 14.35
C LEU A 166 -7.24 -11.42 12.90
N GLU A 167 -8.36 -11.94 12.41
CA GLU A 167 -8.48 -12.39 11.02
C GLU A 167 -8.80 -11.21 10.10
N ILE A 168 -8.08 -11.14 8.97
CA ILE A 168 -8.24 -10.18 7.89
C ILE A 168 -8.67 -10.96 6.65
N GLN A 169 -9.82 -10.59 6.07
CA GLN A 169 -10.36 -11.27 4.89
C GLN A 169 -9.66 -10.81 3.60
N ASN A 170 -9.83 -11.58 2.52
CA ASN A 170 -9.33 -11.20 1.20
C ASN A 170 -9.93 -9.84 0.76
N GLY A 171 -9.07 -8.93 0.27
CA GLY A 171 -9.47 -7.59 -0.14
C GLY A 171 -9.69 -6.61 1.02
N GLU A 172 -9.49 -7.02 2.27
CA GLU A 172 -9.42 -6.10 3.42
C GLU A 172 -8.00 -5.57 3.63
N VAL A 173 -7.90 -4.44 4.31
CA VAL A 173 -6.61 -3.90 4.78
C VAL A 173 -6.63 -3.72 6.29
N VAL A 174 -5.55 -4.10 6.94
CA VAL A 174 -5.31 -3.75 8.35
C VAL A 174 -4.26 -2.65 8.45
N ILE A 175 -4.55 -1.66 9.28
CA ILE A 175 -3.72 -0.50 9.57
C ILE A 175 -3.31 -0.55 11.04
N ILE A 176 -2.02 -0.60 11.30
CA ILE A 176 -1.44 -0.68 12.65
C ILE A 176 -0.56 0.55 12.86
N LYS A 177 -1.03 1.51 13.66
CA LYS A 177 -0.29 2.70 14.05
C LYS A 177 0.50 2.43 15.32
N ILE A 178 1.81 2.57 15.29
CA ILE A 178 2.73 2.29 16.42
C ILE A 178 3.56 3.54 16.70
N LYS A 179 3.94 3.81 17.95
CA LYS A 179 4.99 4.81 18.23
C LYS A 179 6.36 4.20 17.99
N ILE A 180 7.29 4.95 17.40
CA ILE A 180 8.60 4.40 16.99
C ILE A 180 9.43 3.84 18.16
N ASN A 181 9.28 4.37 19.37
CA ASN A 181 10.02 3.90 20.54
C ASN A 181 9.41 2.63 21.20
N GLU A 182 8.31 2.12 20.65
CA GLU A 182 7.63 0.94 21.18
C GLU A 182 7.89 -0.24 20.23
N VAL A 183 8.50 -1.30 20.78
CA VAL A 183 8.79 -2.53 20.02
C VAL A 183 7.56 -3.43 20.10
N GLU A 184 7.09 -3.86 18.93
CA GLU A 184 5.89 -4.70 18.80
C GLU A 184 6.23 -5.90 17.91
N ASN A 185 6.17 -7.10 18.47
CA ASN A 185 6.27 -8.33 17.67
C ASN A 185 4.95 -8.50 16.91
N LEU A 186 5.00 -8.34 15.59
CA LEU A 186 3.87 -8.56 14.69
C LEU A 186 4.13 -9.83 13.88
N ASN A 187 3.29 -10.84 14.08
CA ASN A 187 3.28 -12.03 13.26
C ASN A 187 2.13 -11.98 12.26
N ILE A 188 2.39 -12.50 11.06
CA ILE A 188 1.36 -12.82 10.08
C ILE A 188 1.30 -14.33 9.96
N VAL A 189 0.11 -14.88 10.21
CA VAL A 189 -0.14 -16.31 10.22
C VAL A 189 -1.04 -16.67 9.05
N ASN A 190 -0.55 -17.55 8.17
CA ASN A 190 -1.34 -18.16 7.12
C ASN A 190 -1.82 -19.53 7.58
N ASN A 191 -3.04 -19.59 8.12
CA ASN A 191 -3.69 -20.85 8.50
C ASN A 191 -4.35 -21.58 7.32
N GLY A 192 -4.35 -20.97 6.13
CA GLY A 192 -4.99 -21.48 4.93
C GLY A 192 -4.31 -22.71 4.34
N LYS A 193 -5.03 -23.39 3.44
CA LYS A 193 -4.52 -24.53 2.65
C LYS A 193 -3.67 -24.11 1.44
N THR A 194 -3.71 -22.82 1.09
CA THR A 194 -3.04 -22.23 -0.06
C THR A 194 -2.06 -21.17 0.41
N ASP A 195 -1.08 -20.87 -0.45
CA ASP A 195 -0.13 -19.82 -0.16
C ASP A 195 -0.79 -18.43 -0.19
N LEU A 196 -0.29 -17.56 0.67
CA LEU A 196 -0.79 -16.22 0.90
C LEU A 196 0.14 -15.22 0.23
N GLN A 197 -0.45 -14.25 -0.45
CA GLN A 197 0.25 -13.09 -0.98
C GLN A 197 -0.37 -11.84 -0.39
N ILE A 198 0.48 -10.95 0.10
CA ILE A 198 0.07 -9.68 0.69
C ILE A 198 0.93 -8.56 0.14
N VAL A 199 0.39 -7.34 0.19
CA VAL A 199 1.18 -6.12 0.09
C VAL A 199 1.31 -5.53 1.48
N LYS A 200 2.54 -5.31 1.91
CA LYS A 200 2.86 -4.54 3.12
C LYS A 200 3.29 -3.14 2.69
N SER A 201 2.74 -2.12 3.34
CA SER A 201 3.26 -0.77 3.28
C SER A 201 3.67 -0.30 4.66
N THR A 202 4.88 0.23 4.78
CA THR A 202 5.35 0.89 6.00
C THR A 202 5.47 2.38 5.76
N VAL A 203 4.89 3.22 6.63
CA VAL A 203 4.96 4.69 6.49
C VAL A 203 5.38 5.34 7.80
N TYR A 204 6.35 6.24 7.77
CA TYR A 204 6.87 6.94 8.94
C TYR A 204 6.46 8.41 8.92
N PHE A 205 6.02 8.95 10.06
CA PHE A 205 5.64 10.36 10.22
C PHE A 205 5.89 10.89 11.65
#